data_AF-A0A949T651-F1
#
_entry.id   AF-A0A949T651-F1
#
_cell.length_a   1.000
_cell.length_b   1.000
_cell.length_c   1.000
_cell.angle_alpha   90.00
_cell.angle_beta   90.00
_cell.angle_gamma   90.00
#
_symmetry.space_group_name_H-M   'P 1'
#
loop_
_entity.id
_entity.type
_entity.pdbx_description
1 polymer ?
#
loop_
_entity_poly.entity_id
_entity_poly.type
_entity_poly.pdbx_seq_one_letter_code
_entity_poly.pdbx_strand_id
1 'polypeptide(L)' 'MTPKIMRQVWSVVEKTQTKTLLQMDDASLVKLLVKQTKNQASLDDCHEVDFLCDYIQSRLPLIRDIAHERQYNLQSTFN' A
#
# COMPACT_ATOMS: atom_id res chain seq x y z
N MET A 1 -9.07 -12.12 7.31
CA MET A 1 -8.39 -11.78 6.05
C MET A 1 -7.89 -13.04 5.34
N THR A 2 -8.10 -13.11 4.03
CA THR A 2 -7.59 -14.20 3.18
C THR A 2 -6.20 -13.85 2.64
N PRO A 3 -5.25 -14.80 2.51
CA PRO A 3 -3.91 -14.55 1.97
C PRO A 3 -3.90 -13.88 0.58
N LYS A 4 -4.98 -14.05 -0.19
CA LYS A 4 -5.20 -13.39 -1.48
C LYS A 4 -5.24 -11.86 -1.36
N ILE A 5 -5.97 -11.33 -0.38
CA ILE A 5 -6.14 -9.88 -0.16
C ILE A 5 -4.82 -9.26 0.28
N MET A 6 -4.09 -9.92 1.21
CA MET A 6 -2.75 -9.48 1.61
C MET A 6 -1.80 -9.35 0.41
N ARG A 7 -1.77 -10.35 -0.48
CA ARG A 7 -0.94 -10.29 -1.70
C ARG A 7 -1.39 -9.19 -2.64
N GLN A 8 -2.70 -8.92 -2.74
CA GLN A 8 -3.21 -7.80 -3.54
C GLN A 8 -2.77 -6.45 -2.98
N VAL A 9 -2.81 -6.26 -1.66
CA VAL A 9 -2.27 -5.04 -1.01
C VAL A 9 -0.82 -4.83 -1.39
N TRP A 10 0.03 -5.85 -1.21
CA TRP A 10 1.45 -5.74 -1.52
C TRP A 10 1.72 -5.52 -3.01
N SER A 11 0.95 -6.16 -3.89
CA SER A 11 1.02 -5.93 -5.34
C SER A 11 0.62 -4.49 -5.70
N VAL A 12 -0.39 -3.93 -5.03
CA VAL A 12 -0.82 -2.55 -5.20
C VAL A 12 0.24 -1.57 -4.69
N VAL A 13 0.84 -1.85 -3.53
CA VAL A 13 1.96 -1.08 -2.97
C VAL A 13 3.17 -1.11 -3.91
N GLU A 14 3.49 -2.26 -4.51
CA GLU A 14 4.56 -2.39 -5.50
C GLU A 14 4.30 -1.62 -6.79
N LYS A 15 3.07 -1.62 -7.28
CA LYS A 15 2.68 -0.86 -8.48
C LYS A 15 2.57 0.64 -8.23
N THR A 16 2.37 1.04 -6.97
CA THR A 16 2.29 2.45 -6.60
C THR A 16 3.67 3.07 -6.62
N GLN A 17 3.80 4.22 -7.27
CA GLN A 17 5.08 4.92 -7.37
C GLN A 17 5.60 5.28 -5.98
N THR A 18 6.89 5.04 -5.75
CA THR A 18 7.59 5.33 -4.50
C THR A 18 7.39 6.78 -4.04
N LYS A 19 7.40 7.73 -4.99
CA LYS A 19 7.12 9.15 -4.70
C LYS A 19 5.74 9.35 -4.10
N THR A 20 4.72 8.66 -4.61
CA THR A 20 3.36 8.73 -4.07
C THR A 20 3.27 8.11 -2.68
N LEU A 21 3.97 6.99 -2.43
CA LEU A 21 4.01 6.37 -1.09
C LEU A 21 4.64 7.29 -0.03
N LEU A 22 5.61 8.13 -0.43
CA LEU A 22 6.36 8.99 0.48
C LEU A 22 5.81 10.42 0.60
N GLN A 23 5.24 10.98 -0.47
CA GLN A 23 4.71 12.34 -0.47
C GLN A 23 3.29 12.44 0.07
N MET A 24 2.54 11.33 0.06
CA MET A 24 1.13 11.32 0.44
C MET A 24 0.95 11.10 1.95
N ASP A 25 -0.05 11.75 2.52
CA ASP A 25 -0.38 11.61 3.94
C ASP A 25 -0.94 10.19 4.24
N ASP A 26 -0.86 9.79 5.51
CA ASP A 26 -1.24 8.45 5.95
C ASP A 26 -2.70 8.12 5.64
N ALA A 27 -3.61 9.06 5.85
CA ALA A 27 -5.04 8.84 5.66
C ALA A 27 -5.37 8.70 4.17
N SER A 28 -4.79 9.53 3.31
CA SER A 28 -4.93 9.45 1.86
C SER A 28 -4.28 8.19 1.30
N LEU A 29 -3.10 7.81 1.80
CA LEU A 29 -2.40 6.60 1.37
C LEU A 29 -3.19 5.34 1.67
N VAL A 30 -3.74 5.24 2.88
CA VAL A 30 -4.64 4.14 3.24
C VAL A 30 -5.84 4.09 2.30
N LYS A 31 -6.55 5.22 2.11
CA LYS A 31 -7.71 5.29 1.21
C LYS A 31 -7.38 4.87 -0.23
N LEU A 32 -6.22 5.29 -0.74
CA LEU A 32 -5.77 4.94 -2.09
C LEU A 32 -5.51 3.43 -2.21
N LEU A 33 -4.74 2.86 -1.29
CA LEU A 33 -4.40 1.43 -1.29
C LEU A 33 -5.64 0.56 -1.11
N VAL A 34 -6.55 0.96 -0.23
CA VAL A 34 -7.84 0.29 0.00
C VAL A 34 -8.70 0.34 -1.27
N LYS A 35 -8.83 1.50 -1.91
CA LYS A 35 -9.61 1.66 -3.15
C LYS A 35 -9.05 0.80 -4.30
N GLN A 36 -7.72 0.79 -4.47
CA GLN A 36 -7.06 -0.02 -5.49
C GLN A 36 -7.21 -1.51 -5.20
N THR A 37 -7.02 -1.93 -3.94
CA THR A 37 -7.21 -3.32 -3.53
C THR A 37 -8.65 -3.77 -3.70
N LYS A 38 -9.63 -2.96 -3.31
CA LYS A 38 -11.07 -3.21 -3.51
C LYS A 38 -11.40 -3.45 -4.98
N ASN A 39 -10.87 -2.61 -5.86
CA ASN A 39 -11.06 -2.76 -7.31
C ASN A 39 -10.42 -4.05 -7.86
N GLN A 40 -9.23 -4.41 -7.37
CA GLN A 40 -8.51 -5.65 -7.77
C GLN A 40 -9.11 -6.93 -7.19
N ALA A 41 -9.74 -6.86 -6.02
CA ALA A 41 -10.21 -8.00 -5.26
C ALA A 41 -11.72 -8.19 -5.31
N SER A 42 -12.46 -7.26 -5.91
CA SER A 42 -13.94 -7.25 -5.93
C SER A 42 -14.53 -7.42 -4.52
N LEU A 43 -13.95 -6.72 -3.54
CA LEU A 43 -14.45 -6.74 -2.16
C LEU A 43 -15.75 -5.95 -2.09
N ASP A 44 -16.88 -6.63 -2.11
CA ASP A 44 -18.20 -6.00 -1.94
C ASP A 44 -18.63 -5.89 -0.47
N ASP A 45 -17.98 -6.62 0.44
CA ASP A 45 -18.31 -6.60 1.87
C ASP A 45 -17.66 -5.41 2.59
N CYS A 46 -18.45 -4.67 3.38
CA CYS A 46 -17.96 -3.54 4.17
C CYS A 46 -17.00 -3.97 5.27
N HIS A 47 -17.18 -5.14 5.87
CA HIS A 47 -16.32 -5.61 6.97
C HIS A 47 -14.91 -5.94 6.48
N GLU A 48 -14.79 -6.44 5.25
CA GLU A 48 -13.47 -6.71 4.65
C GLU A 48 -12.70 -5.42 4.37
N VAL A 49 -13.41 -4.34 4.03
CA VAL A 49 -12.82 -3.02 3.77
C VAL A 49 -12.31 -2.38 5.06
N ASP A 50 -13.06 -2.46 6.16
CA ASP A 50 -12.64 -1.91 7.45
C ASP A 50 -11.39 -2.65 7.97
N PHE A 51 -11.40 -3.99 7.91
CA PHE A 51 -10.24 -4.79 8.30
C PHE A 51 -9.02 -4.49 7.40
N LEU A 52 -9.24 -4.25 6.11
CA LEU A 52 -8.20 -3.86 5.17
C LEU A 52 -7.60 -2.49 5.50
N CYS A 53 -8.43 -1.51 5.85
CA CYS A 53 -7.98 -0.19 6.34
C CYS A 53 -7.07 -0.35 7.56
N ASP A 54 -7.52 -1.08 8.58
CA ASP A 54 -6.76 -1.29 9.82
C ASP A 54 -5.44 -2.02 9.56
N TYR A 55 -5.46 -3.01 8.67
CA TYR A 55 -4.27 -3.76 8.27
C TYR A 55 -3.25 -2.85 7.57
N ILE A 56 -3.69 -2.03 6.61
CA ILE A 56 -2.81 -1.09 5.89
C ILE A 56 -2.29 -0.03 6.85
N GLN A 57 -3.11 0.51 7.76
CA GLN A 57 -2.68 1.45 8.79
C GLN A 57 -1.62 0.85 9.71
N SER A 58 -1.79 -0.39 10.13
CA SER A 58 -0.80 -1.09 10.97
C SER A 58 0.51 -1.40 10.23
N ARG A 59 0.50 -1.39 8.89
CA ARG A 59 1.65 -1.68 8.02
C ARG A 59 2.18 -0.45 7.30
N LEU A 60 1.58 0.71 7.52
CA LEU A 60 1.96 1.99 6.91
C LEU A 60 3.43 2.35 7.16
N PRO A 61 3.97 2.19 8.40
CA PRO A 61 5.39 2.41 8.65
C PRO A 61 6.30 1.53 7.79
N LEU A 62 5.96 0.23 7.66
CA LEU A 62 6.70 -0.71 6.83
C LEU A 62 6.63 -0.37 5.34
N ILE A 63 5.46 0.06 4.86
CA ILE A 63 5.29 0.50 3.46
C ILE A 63 6.17 1.72 3.18
N ARG A 64 6.24 2.68 4.13
CA ARG A 64 7.13 3.84 4.02
C ARG A 64 8.61 3.45 4.07
N ASP A 65 9.00 2.54 4.95
CA ASP A 65 10.39 2.05 5.01
C ASP A 65 10.81 1.42 3.69
N ILE A 66 9.99 0.53 3.13
CA ILE A 66 10.24 -0.09 1.82
C ILE A 66 10.29 0.97 0.72
N ALA A 67 9.42 1.97 0.76
CA ALA A 67 9.43 3.06 -0.20
C ALA A 67 10.72 3.90 -0.08
N HIS A 68 11.16 4.23 1.13
CA HIS A 68 12.41 4.92 1.37
C HIS A 68 13.61 4.13 0.85
N GLU A 69 13.67 2.82 1.13
CA GLU A 69 14.73 1.93 0.64
C GLU A 69 14.75 1.87 -0.90
N ARG A 70 13.59 1.77 -1.54
CA ARG A 70 13.46 1.81 -3.01
C ARG A 70 13.92 3.14 -3.59
N GLN A 71 13.53 4.26 -2.98
CA GLN A 71 13.97 5.57 -3.42
C GLN A 71 15.49 5.70 -3.29
N TYR A 72 16.05 5.22 -2.18
CA TYR A 72 17.49 5.24 -1.96
C TYR A 72 18.24 4.40 -3.00
N ASN A 73 17.81 3.16 -3.23
CA ASN A 73 18.43 2.27 -4.23
C ASN A 73 18.37 2.84 -5.65
N LEU A 74 17.24 3.48 -6.01
CA LEU A 74 17.12 4.18 -7.29
C LEU A 74 18.08 5.37 -7.40
N GLN A 75 18.40 6.07 -6.30
CA GLN A 75 19.38 7.17 -6.32
C GLN A 75 20.82 6.65 -6.35
N SER A 76 21.10 5.51 -5.71
CA SER A 76 22.42 4.87 -5.70
C SER A 76 22.83 4.30 -7.06
N THR A 77 21.90 4.01 -7.97
CA THR A 77 22.22 3.51 -9.32
C THR A 77 22.65 4.61 -10.31
N PHE A 78 22.49 5.89 -9.95
CA PHE A 78 22.88 7.04 -10.78
C PHE A 78 24.12 7.80 -10.25
N ASN A 79 24.84 7.24 -9.27
CA ASN A 79 26.12 7.76 -8.75
C ASN A 79 27.24 6.77 -9.06
#